data_AF-A0A951DEY6-F1
#
_entry.id   AF-A0A951DEY6-F1
#
_cell.length_a   1.000
_cell.length_b   1.000
_cell.length_c   1.000
_cell.angle_alpha   90.00
_cell.angle_beta   90.00
_cell.angle_gamma   90.00
#
_symmetry.space_group_name_H-M   'P 1'
#
loop_
_entity.id
_entity.type
_entity.pdbx_description
1 polymer ?
#
loop_
_entity_poly.entity_id
_entity_poly.type
_entity_poly.pdbx_seq_one_letter_code
_entity_poly.pdbx_strand_id
1 'polypeptide(L)'
;MIPELRKRFNAHWRPELYSRFLRRANEAVGTPIEFRLNETPVFLPRPLLDKMIRYGIELYEQLANNYEYRRVSDAAVPSNFYVP
;
A
#
# COMPACT_ATOMS: atom_id res chain seq x y z
N MET A 1 -4.33 5.44 15.54
CA MET A 1 -3.28 4.43 15.79
C MET A 1 -3.69 3.60 16.99
N ILE A 2 -3.31 2.32 17.10
CA ILE A 2 -3.53 1.49 18.32
C ILE A 2 -2.22 1.45 19.13
N PRO A 3 -2.05 2.28 20.18
CA PRO A 3 -0.77 2.45 20.88
C PRO A 3 -0.24 1.18 21.55
N GLU A 4 -1.13 0.35 22.08
CA GLU A 4 -0.79 -0.86 22.83
C GLU A 4 -0.12 -1.90 21.91
N LEU A 5 -0.63 -2.05 20.68
CA LEU A 5 -0.04 -2.93 19.67
C LEU A 5 1.34 -2.45 19.24
N ARG A 6 1.51 -1.14 19.08
CA ARG A 6 2.82 -0.54 18.77
C ARG A 6 3.82 -0.79 19.90
N LYS A 7 3.43 -0.52 21.14
CA LYS A 7 4.29 -0.75 22.31
C LYS A 7 4.69 -2.22 22.40
N ARG A 8 3.73 -3.14 22.21
CA ARG A 8 3.99 -4.59 22.21
C ARG A 8 4.94 -5.01 21.10
N PHE A 9 4.75 -4.52 19.87
CA PHE A 9 5.63 -4.84 18.75
C PHE A 9 7.06 -4.35 19.00
N ASN A 10 7.21 -3.08 19.38
CA ASN A 10 8.51 -2.44 19.60
C ASN A 10 9.29 -3.12 20.73
N ALA A 11 8.61 -3.59 21.78
CA ALA A 11 9.25 -4.32 22.89
C ALA A 11 9.89 -5.66 22.46
N HIS A 12 9.44 -6.24 21.34
CA HIS A 12 9.96 -7.52 20.81
C HIS A 12 10.76 -7.33 19.52
N TRP A 13 10.93 -6.09 19.06
CA TRP A 13 11.64 -5.79 17.83
C TRP A 13 13.12 -6.14 17.96
N ARG A 14 13.68 -6.70 16.89
CA ARG A 14 15.10 -7.03 16.78
C ARG A 14 15.57 -6.82 15.34
N PRO A 15 16.83 -6.40 15.09
CA PRO A 15 17.35 -6.21 13.74
C PRO A 15 17.18 -7.44 12.85
N GLU A 16 17.34 -8.64 13.39
CA GLU A 16 17.27 -9.90 12.62
C GLU A 16 15.85 -10.19 12.11
N LEU A 17 14.82 -9.78 12.88
CA LEU A 17 13.42 -9.91 12.47
C LEU A 17 13.14 -9.00 11.27
N TYR A 18 13.68 -7.78 11.29
CA TYR A 18 13.53 -6.83 10.20
C TYR A 18 14.29 -7.28 8.94
N SER A 19 15.54 -7.71 9.07
CA SER A 19 16.30 -8.28 7.94
C SER A 19 15.61 -9.49 7.31
N ARG A 20 14.99 -10.35 8.14
CA ARG A 20 14.18 -11.48 7.66
C ARG A 20 12.92 -11.02 6.93
N PHE A 21 12.26 -9.98 7.42
CA PHE A 21 11.10 -9.39 6.75
C PHE A 21 11.48 -8.82 5.38
N LEU A 22 12.55 -8.03 5.28
CA LEU A 22 13.02 -7.46 4.01
C LEU A 22 13.32 -8.55 2.97
N ARG A 23 14.04 -9.61 3.37
CA ARG A 23 14.35 -10.73 2.48
C ARG A 23 13.08 -11.40 1.96
N ARG A 24 12.14 -11.72 2.85
CA ARG A 24 10.86 -12.36 2.47
C ARG A 24 10.02 -11.46 1.57
N ALA A 25 10.04 -10.15 1.79
CA ALA A 25 9.31 -9.21 0.95
C ALA A 25 9.87 -9.20 -0.48
N ASN A 26 11.20 -9.16 -0.64
CA ASN A 26 11.84 -9.25 -1.95
C ASN A 26 11.59 -10.61 -2.64
N GLU A 27 11.68 -11.72 -1.90
CA GLU A 27 11.37 -13.06 -2.41
C GLU A 27 9.92 -13.16 -2.92
N ALA A 28 8.97 -12.61 -2.18
CA ALA A 28 7.55 -12.66 -2.55
C ALA A 28 7.21 -11.81 -3.78
N VAL A 29 7.90 -10.67 -3.97
CA VAL A 29 7.70 -9.78 -5.12
C VAL A 29 8.51 -10.25 -6.34
N GLY A 30 9.54 -11.08 -6.15
CA GLY A 30 10.39 -11.60 -7.22
C GLY A 30 11.42 -10.60 -7.75
N THR A 31 11.45 -9.38 -7.21
CA THR A 31 12.43 -8.34 -7.49
C THR A 31 12.76 -7.58 -6.21
N PRO A 32 13.98 -7.01 -6.07
CA PRO A 32 14.29 -6.11 -4.98
C PRO A 32 13.30 -4.93 -4.91
N ILE A 33 12.75 -4.71 -3.72
CA ILE A 33 11.91 -3.55 -3.43
C ILE A 33 12.83 -2.33 -3.30
N GLU A 34 12.67 -1.37 -4.19
CA GLU A 34 13.53 -0.18 -4.29
C GLU A 34 13.11 0.97 -3.35
N PHE A 35 12.05 0.77 -2.56
CA PHE A 35 11.60 1.71 -1.54
C PHE A 35 11.79 1.16 -0.13
N ARG A 36 11.92 2.06 0.84
CA ARG A 36 12.10 1.69 2.24
C ARG A 36 10.82 1.08 2.80
N LEU A 37 10.93 -0.12 3.37
CA LEU A 37 9.87 -0.70 4.19
C LEU A 37 10.04 -0.22 5.64
N ASN A 38 8.94 0.10 6.32
CA ASN A 38 9.01 0.55 7.70
C ASN A 38 9.35 -0.61 8.65
N GLU A 39 10.19 -0.35 9.65
CA GLU A 39 10.57 -1.35 10.65
C GLU A 39 9.42 -1.73 11.58
N THR A 40 8.43 -0.84 11.74
CA THR A 40 7.26 -1.01 12.60
C THR A 40 5.97 -0.87 11.78
N PRO A 41 5.02 -1.83 11.87
CA PRO A 41 3.73 -1.72 11.21
C PRO A 41 2.92 -0.48 11.64
N VAL A 42 2.04 -0.02 10.76
CA VAL A 42 1.03 0.98 11.09
C VAL A 42 -0.20 0.27 11.66
N PHE A 43 -0.49 0.47 12.94
CA PHE A 43 -1.64 -0.12 13.62
C PHE A 43 -2.82 0.85 13.56
N LEU A 44 -3.81 0.59 12.71
CA LEU A 44 -5.01 1.42 12.54
C LEU A 44 -6.23 0.79 13.21
N PRO A 45 -7.07 1.56 13.93
CA PRO A 45 -8.36 1.07 14.40
C PRO A 45 -9.24 0.64 13.23
N ARG A 46 -9.96 -0.47 13.39
CA ARG A 46 -10.83 -1.02 12.35
C ARG A 46 -11.85 0.00 11.79
N PRO A 47 -12.54 0.81 12.61
CA PRO A 47 -13.49 1.81 12.09
C PRO A 47 -12.83 2.87 11.19
N LEU A 48 -11.58 3.26 11.48
CA LEU A 48 -10.85 4.19 10.64
C LEU A 48 -10.49 3.54 9.30
N LEU A 49 -10.02 2.30 9.33
CA LEU A 49 -9.71 1.54 8.12
C LEU A 49 -10.96 1.38 7.24
N ASP A 50 -12.09 0.99 7.81
CA ASP A 50 -13.34 0.82 7.06
C ASP A 50 -13.80 2.15 6.42
N LYS A 51 -13.67 3.26 7.14
CA LYS A 51 -13.97 4.60 6.61
C LYS A 51 -13.05 4.97 5.43
N MET A 52 -11.76 4.71 5.55
CA MET A 52 -10.79 4.97 4.47
C MET A 52 -11.07 4.10 3.24
N ILE A 53 -11.37 2.82 3.43
CA ILE A 53 -11.73 1.90 2.33
C ILE A 53 -12.97 2.41 1.61
N ARG A 54 -14.04 2.73 2.36
CA ARG A 54 -15.27 3.25 1.78
C ARG A 54 -15.02 4.49 0.93
N TYR A 55 -14.30 5.48 1.47
CA TYR A 55 -14.01 6.71 0.73
C TYR A 55 -13.09 6.47 -0.46
N GLY A 56 -12.13 5.54 -0.36
CA GLY A 56 -11.30 5.15 -1.49
C GLY A 56 -12.14 4.59 -2.64
N ILE A 57 -13.11 3.72 -2.33
CA ILE A 57 -14.04 3.17 -3.32
C ILE A 57 -14.92 4.28 -3.92
N GLU A 58 -15.56 5.10 -3.09
CA GLU A 58 -16.43 6.19 -3.56
C GLU A 58 -15.68 7.18 -4.48
N LEU A 59 -14.44 7.55 -4.14
CA LEU A 59 -13.62 8.43 -4.96
C LEU A 59 -13.19 7.76 -6.27
N TYR A 60 -12.81 6.48 -6.21
CA TYR A 60 -12.46 5.72 -7.40
C TYR A 60 -13.66 5.60 -8.35
N GLU A 61 -14.85 5.31 -7.83
CA GLU A 61 -16.08 5.17 -8.62
C GLU A 61 -16.45 6.48 -9.35
N GLN A 62 -16.20 7.64 -8.75
CA GLN A 62 -16.39 8.94 -9.41
C GLN A 62 -15.53 9.10 -10.66
N LEU A 63 -14.34 8.49 -10.67
CA LEU A 63 -13.40 8.52 -11.79
C LEU A 63 -13.68 7.40 -12.80
N ALA A 64 -13.84 6.16 -12.31
CA ALA A 64 -14.01 4.97 -13.14
C ALA A 64 -15.35 4.95 -13.90
N ASN A 65 -16.40 5.54 -13.33
CA ASN A 65 -17.70 5.64 -14.00
C ASN A 65 -17.84 6.90 -14.87
N ASN A 66 -16.80 7.75 -14.92
CA ASN A 66 -16.78 8.93 -15.79
C ASN A 66 -16.09 8.60 -17.12
N TYR A 67 -16.90 8.47 -18.17
CA TYR A 67 -16.42 8.13 -19.51
C TYR A 67 -15.40 9.13 -20.06
N GLU A 68 -15.65 10.44 -19.93
CA GLU A 68 -14.73 11.46 -20.45
C GLU A 68 -13.41 11.48 -19.67
N TYR A 69 -13.46 11.30 -18.35
CA TYR A 69 -12.25 11.17 -17.55
C TYR A 69 -11.40 9.98 -18.01
N ARG A 70 -12.02 8.81 -18.21
CA ARG A 70 -11.31 7.61 -18.70
C ARG A 70 -10.68 7.85 -20.06
N ARG A 71 -11.43 8.40 -21.01
CA ARG A 71 -10.92 8.69 -22.37
C ARG A 71 -9.69 9.59 -22.34
N VAL A 72 -9.71 10.65 -21.52
CA VAL A 72 -8.58 11.58 -21.39
C VAL A 72 -7.42 10.93 -20.64
N SER A 73 -7.69 10.18 -19.57
CA SER A 73 -6.68 9.47 -18.79
C SER A 73 -5.94 8.42 -19.62
N ASP A 74 -6.67 7.63 -20.42
CA ASP A 74 -6.10 6.58 -21.27
C ASP A 74 -5.20 7.18 -22.37
N ALA A 75 -5.62 8.32 -22.94
CA ALA A 75 -4.85 9.06 -23.93
C ALA A 75 -3.60 9.75 -23.35
N ALA A 76 -3.55 9.97 -22.04
CA ALA A 76 -2.40 10.57 -21.36
C ALA A 76 -1.26 9.56 -21.11
N VAL A 77 -1.52 8.26 -21.20
CA VAL A 77 -0.50 7.21 -21.05
C VAL A 77 0.35 7.16 -22.33
N PRO A 78 1.68 7.37 -22.25
CA PRO A 78 2.54 7.25 -23.43
C PRO A 78 2.52 5.84 -24.01
N SER A 79 2.54 5.73 -25.34
CA SER A 79 2.33 4.45 -26.04
C SER A 79 3.34 3.36 -25.70
N ASN A 80 4.56 3.74 -25.31
CA ASN A 80 5.62 2.82 -24.88
C ASN A 80 5.35 2.17 -23.51
N PHE A 81 4.28 2.55 -22.80
CA PHE A 81 3.88 1.96 -21.52
C PHE A 81 2.64 1.06 -21.62
N TYR A 82 2.06 0.86 -22.82
CA TYR A 82 1.00 -0.13 -22.99
C TYR A 82 1.57 -1.55 -22.85
N VAL A 83 0.96 -2.35 -21.97
CA VAL A 83 1.27 -3.77 -21.78
C VAL A 83 0.23 -4.64 -22.50
N PRO A 84 0.58 -5.84 -23.01
CA PRO A 84 -0.36 -6.75 -23.67
C PRO A 84 -1.47 -7.26 -22.76
#